data_AF-A0A7U7CXN2-F1
#
_entry.id   AF-A0A7U7CXN2-F1
#
_cell.length_a   1.000
_cell.length_b   1.000
_cell.length_c   1.000
_cell.angle_alpha   90.00
_cell.angle_beta   90.00
_cell.angle_gamma   90.00
#
_symmetry.space_group_name_H-M   'P 1'
#
loop_
_entity.id
_entity.type
_entity.pdbx_description
1 polymer ?
#
loop_
_entity_poly.entity_id
_entity_poly.type
_entity_poly.pdbx_seq_one_letter_code
_entity_poly.pdbx_strand_id
1 'polypeptide(L)'
;MKKILFLLFICIFSLGFSQKKKKTKSKAVVEKETVIIYTEQEAEISKEARVIAGFLKQNPGHAKTDYFKRKLIDIIMAGNSPEAKPTIRPISKEKIENIVKNNELNSGKTLAANKTYTANGKPVSNNTAAAIEALKEERRTTTFASVGSAGSAKSAGTSTGASKAGPSEENKRTAAMLTHLFNNDTSKNEAYINIKNRSTCNLIVKISGKKYYNLSVPAKGENFILVDKGEYVMTTMVCDAKYSALKKISQDIEIALNVAD
;
A
#
# COMPACT_ATOMS: atom_id res chain seq x y z
N MET A 1 -29.42 12.90 -70.98
CA MET A 1 -29.89 13.22 -69.61
C MET A 1 -29.54 12.13 -68.58
N LYS A 2 -28.34 11.53 -68.63
CA LYS A 2 -27.97 10.38 -67.77
C LYS A 2 -26.93 10.73 -66.68
N LYS A 3 -26.30 11.91 -66.78
CA LYS A 3 -25.31 12.41 -65.81
C LYS A 3 -25.91 13.19 -64.64
N ILE A 4 -27.13 13.72 -64.81
CA ILE A 4 -27.87 14.44 -63.75
C ILE A 4 -28.54 13.47 -62.76
N LEU A 5 -28.93 12.27 -63.19
CA LEU A 5 -29.54 11.28 -62.30
C LEU A 5 -28.53 10.68 -61.30
N PHE A 6 -27.25 10.61 -61.67
CA PHE A 6 -26.19 10.06 -60.80
C PHE A 6 -25.81 11.02 -59.66
N LEU A 7 -25.96 12.33 -59.89
CA LEU A 7 -25.69 13.37 -58.90
C LEU A 7 -26.78 13.44 -57.81
N LEU A 8 -28.03 13.11 -58.16
CA LEU A 8 -29.14 13.04 -57.21
C LEU A 8 -29.07 11.82 -56.28
N PHE A 9 -28.50 10.69 -56.74
CA PHE A 9 -28.35 9.50 -55.90
C PHE A 9 -27.24 9.60 -54.85
N ILE A 10 -26.21 10.41 -55.11
CA ILE A 10 -25.09 10.65 -54.17
C ILE A 10 -25.50 11.53 -52.97
N CYS A 11 -26.51 12.39 -53.13
CA CYS A 11 -26.94 13.31 -52.07
C CYS A 11 -27.83 12.64 -50.99
N ILE A 12 -28.41 11.48 -51.26
CA ILE A 12 -29.40 10.85 -50.35
C ILE A 12 -28.72 9.91 -49.33
N PHE A 13 -27.50 9.43 -49.60
CA PHE A 13 -26.77 8.53 -48.70
C PHE A 13 -25.98 9.25 -47.58
N SER A 14 -25.94 10.58 -47.57
CA SER A 14 -25.18 11.37 -46.57
C SER A 14 -25.97 11.67 -45.29
N LEU A 15 -27.27 11.33 -45.25
CA LEU A 15 -28.14 11.52 -44.06
C LEU A 15 -28.21 10.23 -43.23
N GLY A 16 -27.06 9.63 -42.95
CA GLY A 16 -26.93 8.59 -41.95
C GLY A 16 -27.19 9.18 -40.56
N PHE A 17 -28.30 8.78 -39.95
CA PHE A 17 -28.73 9.15 -38.60
C PHE A 17 -27.56 9.15 -37.60
N SER A 18 -27.08 10.34 -37.26
CA SER A 18 -26.23 10.56 -36.10
C SER A 18 -27.11 10.38 -34.87
N GLN A 19 -27.20 9.13 -34.39
CA GLN A 19 -27.75 8.80 -33.08
C GLN A 19 -27.02 9.65 -32.04
N LYS A 20 -27.68 10.71 -31.56
CA LYS A 20 -27.26 11.48 -30.39
C LYS A 20 -27.17 10.50 -29.21
N LYS A 21 -26.00 9.90 -29.01
CA LYS A 21 -25.67 9.24 -27.74
C LYS A 21 -25.89 10.29 -26.66
N LYS A 22 -26.83 10.00 -25.75
CA LYS A 22 -27.03 10.78 -24.52
C LYS A 22 -25.64 10.99 -23.92
N LYS A 23 -25.19 12.24 -23.83
CA LYS A 23 -24.01 12.60 -23.07
C LYS A 23 -24.35 12.32 -21.61
N THR A 24 -24.01 11.12 -21.13
CA THR A 24 -23.85 10.89 -19.70
C THR A 24 -22.86 11.95 -19.23
N LYS A 25 -23.28 12.85 -18.35
CA LYS A 25 -22.40 13.88 -17.77
C LYS A 25 -21.23 13.13 -17.14
N SER A 26 -20.06 13.16 -17.78
CA SER A 26 -18.86 12.53 -17.24
C SER A 26 -18.45 13.34 -16.02
N LYS A 27 -18.63 12.77 -14.83
CA LYS A 27 -18.10 13.31 -13.58
C LYS A 27 -16.60 13.57 -13.77
N ALA A 28 -16.18 14.83 -13.66
CA ALA A 28 -14.78 15.20 -13.78
C ALA A 28 -14.07 14.93 -12.45
N VAL A 29 -12.82 14.47 -12.51
CA VAL A 29 -11.97 14.39 -11.30
C VAL A 29 -11.32 15.76 -11.12
N VAL A 30 -11.49 16.35 -9.94
CA VAL A 30 -10.75 17.56 -9.56
C VAL A 30 -9.47 17.11 -8.90
N GLU A 31 -8.35 17.49 -9.52
CA GLU A 31 -7.03 17.33 -8.94
C GLU A 31 -6.53 18.70 -8.46
N LYS A 32 -6.08 18.75 -7.21
CA LYS A 32 -5.34 19.90 -6.69
C LYS A 32 -3.96 19.41 -6.26
N GLU A 33 -2.96 19.66 -7.10
CA GLU A 33 -1.55 19.50 -6.76
C GLU A 33 -1.06 20.82 -6.18
N THR A 34 -0.50 20.77 -4.97
CA THR A 34 0.08 21.95 -4.31
C THR A 34 1.45 21.61 -3.79
N VAL A 35 2.42 22.50 -4.04
CA VAL A 35 3.63 22.56 -3.20
C VAL A 35 3.15 22.76 -1.77
N ILE A 36 3.57 21.89 -0.87
CA ILE A 36 2.95 21.81 0.44
C ILE A 36 3.40 23.03 1.27
N ILE A 37 2.52 24.01 1.44
CA ILE A 37 2.73 25.15 2.35
C ILE A 37 1.85 24.88 3.57
N TYR A 38 2.47 24.74 4.73
CA TYR A 38 1.76 24.46 5.97
C TYR A 38 1.50 25.76 6.71
N THR A 39 0.22 26.08 6.96
CA THR A 39 -0.18 27.27 7.71
C THR A 39 -0.41 26.96 9.18
N GLU A 40 -0.35 27.98 10.04
CA GLU A 40 -0.64 27.84 11.48
C GLU A 40 -2.04 27.30 11.71
N GLN A 41 -3.06 27.90 11.07
CA GLN A 41 -4.45 27.50 11.19
C GLN A 41 -4.65 26.03 10.79
N GLU A 42 -4.01 25.59 9.71
CA GLU A 42 -4.09 24.21 9.27
C GLU A 42 -3.43 23.27 10.28
N ALA A 43 -2.27 23.63 10.84
CA ALA A 43 -1.62 22.86 11.91
C ALA A 43 -2.47 22.83 13.20
N GLU A 44 -3.22 23.88 13.51
CA GLU A 44 -4.12 23.96 14.67
C GLU A 44 -5.34 23.05 14.54
N ILE A 45 -5.97 22.99 13.37
CA ILE A 45 -7.18 22.17 13.16
C ILE A 45 -6.84 20.73 12.77
N SER A 46 -5.64 20.49 12.24
CA SER A 46 -5.28 19.17 11.72
C SER A 46 -5.06 18.14 12.81
N LYS A 47 -5.43 16.89 12.50
CA LYS A 47 -5.13 15.68 13.27
C LYS A 47 -3.98 14.88 12.64
N GLU A 48 -3.41 15.39 11.56
CA GLU A 48 -2.38 14.71 10.77
C GLU A 48 -1.00 15.12 11.27
N ALA A 49 -0.19 14.15 11.72
CA ALA A 49 1.18 14.39 12.18
C ALA A 49 2.03 15.10 11.12
N ARG A 50 1.83 14.77 9.83
CA ARG A 50 2.55 15.39 8.71
C ARG A 50 2.33 16.90 8.63
N VAL A 51 1.09 17.37 8.80
CA VAL A 51 0.75 18.80 8.69
C VAL A 51 1.43 19.61 9.77
N ILE A 52 1.37 19.12 11.02
CA ILE A 52 1.99 19.80 12.16
C ILE A 52 3.51 19.78 12.03
N ALA A 53 4.07 18.63 11.64
CA ALA A 53 5.51 18.49 11.42
C ALA A 53 6.02 19.38 10.28
N GLY A 54 5.27 19.45 9.19
CA GLY A 54 5.55 20.30 8.06
C GLY A 54 5.54 21.78 8.44
N PHE A 55 4.56 22.22 9.23
CA PHE A 55 4.51 23.59 9.77
C PHE A 55 5.75 23.91 10.61
N LEU A 56 6.14 23.00 11.51
CA LEU A 56 7.33 23.14 12.35
C LEU A 56 8.63 23.23 11.53
N LYS A 57 8.72 22.48 10.44
CA LYS A 57 9.88 22.52 9.53
C LYS A 57 9.97 23.86 8.79
N GLN A 58 8.84 24.35 8.29
CA GLN A 58 8.80 25.57 7.46
C GLN A 58 8.91 26.85 8.29
N ASN A 59 8.57 26.81 9.58
CA ASN A 59 8.53 27.96 10.47
C ASN A 59 9.41 27.74 11.71
N PRO A 60 10.75 27.67 11.56
CA PRO A 60 11.65 27.54 12.71
C PRO A 60 11.54 28.77 13.61
N GLY A 61 11.34 28.55 14.91
CA GLY A 61 11.25 29.63 15.92
C GLY A 61 9.89 30.33 16.03
N HIS A 62 8.83 29.75 15.45
CA HIS A 62 7.47 30.29 15.59
C HIS A 62 7.01 30.37 17.07
N ALA A 63 6.20 31.38 17.42
CA ALA A 63 5.75 31.61 18.80
C ALA A 63 5.03 30.39 19.43
N LYS A 64 4.31 29.60 18.62
CA LYS A 64 3.60 28.38 19.04
C LYS A 64 4.39 27.08 18.81
N THR A 65 5.70 27.14 18.57
CA THR A 65 6.52 25.94 18.31
C THR A 65 6.36 24.88 19.40
N ASP A 66 6.37 25.26 20.68
CA ASP A 66 6.24 24.30 21.78
C ASP A 66 4.85 23.65 21.85
N TYR A 67 3.80 24.42 21.55
CA TYR A 67 2.44 23.90 21.42
C TYR A 67 2.37 22.82 20.33
N PHE A 68 2.88 23.12 19.14
CA PHE A 68 2.84 22.20 18.01
C PHE A 68 3.72 20.96 18.20
N LYS A 69 4.87 21.09 18.87
CA LYS A 69 5.70 19.92 19.24
C LYS A 69 4.96 18.96 20.16
N ARG A 70 4.28 19.48 21.20
CA ARG A 70 3.49 18.66 22.12
C ARG A 70 2.32 17.98 21.39
N LYS A 71 1.56 18.75 20.62
CA LYS A 71 0.45 18.23 19.80
C LYS A 71 0.90 17.11 18.85
N LEU A 72 2.08 17.27 18.22
CA LEU A 72 2.67 16.26 17.35
C LEU A 72 3.00 14.96 18.11
N ILE A 73 3.62 15.08 19.29
CA ILE A 73 3.94 13.93 20.15
C ILE A 73 2.64 13.22 20.56
N ASP A 74 1.62 13.95 20.98
CA ASP A 74 0.34 13.38 21.40
C ASP A 74 -0.31 12.55 20.28
N ILE A 75 -0.31 13.06 19.04
CA ILE A 75 -0.86 12.36 17.88
C ILE A 75 -0.08 11.07 17.58
N ILE A 76 1.26 11.12 17.63
CA ILE A 76 2.11 9.94 17.38
C ILE A 76 1.91 8.88 18.47
N MET A 77 1.68 9.31 19.71
CA MET A 77 1.55 8.43 20.87
C MET A 77 0.13 7.90 21.06
N ALA A 78 -0.91 8.62 20.60
CA ALA A 78 -2.31 8.19 20.68
C ALA A 78 -2.59 6.86 19.97
N GLY A 79 -1.81 6.52 18.92
CA GLY A 79 -1.86 5.21 18.26
C GLY A 79 -1.39 4.03 19.13
N ASN A 80 -0.90 4.27 20.35
CA ASN A 80 -0.57 3.25 21.34
C ASN A 80 -1.62 3.17 22.47
N SER A 81 -2.81 3.77 22.32
CA SER A 81 -3.89 3.60 23.29
C SER A 81 -4.29 2.10 23.38
N PRO A 82 -4.40 1.53 24.60
CA PRO A 82 -4.85 0.14 24.79
C PRO A 82 -6.28 -0.13 24.29
N GLU A 83 -7.00 0.91 23.86
CA GLU A 83 -8.42 0.87 23.47
C GLU A 83 -8.67 0.43 22.02
N ALA A 84 -7.62 0.28 21.19
CA ALA A 84 -7.73 -0.21 19.82
C ALA A 84 -7.24 -1.66 19.64
N LYS A 85 -7.32 -2.50 20.68
CA LYS A 85 -7.13 -3.94 20.50
C LYS A 85 -8.43 -4.51 19.93
N PRO A 86 -8.48 -5.06 18.70
CA PRO A 86 -9.59 -5.92 18.34
C PRO A 86 -9.61 -7.06 19.35
N THR A 87 -10.66 -7.15 20.16
CA THR A 87 -10.87 -8.27 21.06
C THR A 87 -11.14 -9.48 20.17
N ILE A 88 -10.07 -10.20 19.81
CA ILE A 88 -10.17 -11.52 19.18
C ILE A 88 -10.71 -12.44 20.27
N ARG A 89 -12.04 -12.54 20.38
CA ARG A 89 -12.65 -13.66 21.08
C ARG A 89 -12.30 -14.90 20.24
N PRO A 90 -11.65 -15.93 20.80
CA PRO A 90 -11.39 -17.16 20.07
C PRO A 90 -12.73 -17.68 19.54
N ILE A 91 -12.78 -17.93 18.23
CA ILE A 91 -13.92 -18.56 17.57
C ILE A 91 -14.16 -19.92 18.28
N SER A 92 -15.40 -20.19 18.69
CA SER A 92 -15.75 -21.47 19.35
C SER A 92 -15.53 -22.64 18.39
N LYS A 93 -15.26 -23.83 18.95
CA LYS A 93 -15.04 -25.05 18.16
C LYS A 93 -16.21 -25.33 17.21
N GLU A 94 -17.45 -25.03 17.60
CA GLU A 94 -18.62 -25.22 16.72
C GLU A 94 -18.57 -24.33 15.47
N LYS A 95 -18.05 -23.11 15.60
CA LYS A 95 -17.92 -22.17 14.47
C LYS A 95 -16.75 -22.55 13.55
N ILE A 96 -15.72 -23.23 14.05
CA ILE A 96 -14.68 -23.86 13.23
C ILE A 96 -15.25 -25.02 12.42
N GLU A 97 -16.03 -25.89 13.07
CA GLU A 97 -16.64 -27.07 12.42
C GLU A 97 -17.62 -26.69 11.31
N ASN A 98 -18.41 -25.62 11.49
CA ASN A 98 -19.31 -25.12 10.43
C ASN A 98 -18.56 -24.52 9.24
N ILE A 99 -17.39 -23.89 9.44
CA ILE A 99 -16.57 -23.37 8.34
C ILE A 99 -15.93 -24.52 7.55
N VAL A 100 -15.51 -25.57 8.24
CA VAL A 100 -14.91 -26.76 7.60
C VAL A 100 -15.96 -27.58 6.84
N LYS A 101 -17.21 -27.66 7.33
CA LYS A 101 -18.31 -28.38 6.64
C LYS A 101 -18.83 -27.69 5.38
N ASN A 102 -18.77 -26.36 5.30
CA ASN A 102 -19.34 -25.60 4.17
C ASN A 102 -18.39 -25.45 2.97
N ASN A 103 -17.16 -25.99 3.03
CA ASN A 103 -16.23 -25.93 1.91
C ASN A 103 -16.40 -27.18 1.03
N GLU A 104 -17.34 -27.11 0.09
CA GLU A 104 -17.62 -28.13 -0.94
C GLU A 104 -16.48 -28.29 -1.97
N LEU A 105 -15.26 -28.59 -1.52
CA LEU A 105 -14.11 -28.85 -2.40
C LEU A 105 -13.37 -30.16 -2.12
N ASN A 106 -13.97 -31.07 -1.33
CA ASN A 106 -13.42 -32.41 -1.11
C ASN A 106 -14.41 -33.54 -1.45
N SER A 107 -15.19 -33.38 -2.53
CA SER A 107 -15.76 -34.53 -3.25
C SER A 107 -14.86 -34.87 -4.43
N GLY A 108 -14.05 -35.90 -4.25
CA GLY A 108 -13.00 -36.30 -5.16
C GLY A 108 -13.49 -36.67 -6.57
N LYS A 109 -12.67 -36.31 -7.56
CA LYS A 109 -12.62 -36.99 -8.85
C LYS A 109 -11.16 -37.30 -9.16
N THR A 110 -10.77 -38.53 -8.86
CA THR A 110 -9.53 -39.13 -9.31
C THR A 110 -9.58 -39.22 -10.84
N LEU A 111 -8.64 -38.57 -11.52
CA LEU A 111 -8.34 -38.83 -12.92
C LEU A 111 -6.92 -39.38 -12.99
N ALA A 112 -6.85 -40.65 -13.38
CA ALA A 112 -5.63 -41.38 -13.63
C ALA A 112 -4.82 -40.70 -14.74
N ALA A 113 -3.52 -40.54 -14.49
CA ALA A 113 -2.52 -40.36 -15.54
C ALA A 113 -1.26 -41.14 -15.14
N ASN A 114 -1.16 -42.36 -15.67
CA ASN A 114 0.08 -43.11 -15.71
C ASN A 114 1.10 -42.31 -16.52
N LYS A 115 2.16 -41.83 -15.87
CA LYS A 115 3.40 -41.49 -16.57
C LYS A 115 4.59 -42.05 -15.80
N THR A 116 5.01 -43.22 -16.24
CA THR A 116 6.28 -43.86 -15.89
C THR A 116 7.41 -42.93 -16.36
N TYR A 117 8.22 -42.44 -15.42
CA TYR A 117 9.49 -41.81 -15.71
C TYR A 117 10.60 -42.82 -15.45
N THR A 118 11.35 -43.14 -16.50
CA THR A 118 12.58 -43.91 -16.42
C THR A 118 13.75 -42.94 -16.30
N ALA A 119 14.58 -43.12 -15.28
CA ALA A 119 15.93 -42.58 -15.23
C ALA A 119 16.87 -43.77 -15.02
N ASN A 120 17.80 -43.97 -15.95
CA ASN A 120 18.83 -45.02 -15.92
C ASN A 120 18.32 -46.45 -15.64
N GLY A 121 17.30 -46.89 -16.40
CA GLY A 121 17.00 -48.32 -16.57
C GLY A 121 16.52 -49.09 -15.33
N LYS A 122 16.14 -48.44 -14.23
CA LYS A 122 15.56 -49.13 -13.06
C LYS A 122 14.38 -48.37 -12.45
N PRO A 123 13.25 -49.04 -12.14
CA PRO A 123 12.10 -48.38 -11.51
C PRO A 123 12.39 -48.07 -10.04
N VAL A 124 12.14 -46.82 -9.61
CA VAL A 124 12.30 -46.38 -8.22
C VAL A 124 10.94 -46.06 -7.60
N SER A 125 10.65 -46.70 -6.47
CA SER A 125 9.49 -46.49 -5.61
C SER A 125 9.79 -45.42 -4.56
N ASN A 126 8.78 -44.60 -4.23
CA ASN A 126 8.92 -43.42 -3.38
C ASN A 126 8.96 -43.81 -1.89
N ASN A 127 10.14 -43.81 -1.27
CA ASN A 127 10.27 -43.77 0.19
C ASN A 127 11.05 -42.52 0.64
N THR A 128 10.34 -41.59 1.26
CA THR A 128 10.78 -40.27 1.75
C THR A 128 11.71 -40.32 2.99
N ALA A 129 12.41 -41.43 3.23
CA ALA A 129 13.33 -41.58 4.36
C ALA A 129 14.80 -41.29 3.99
N ALA A 130 15.19 -41.43 2.73
CA ALA A 130 16.60 -41.27 2.30
C ALA A 130 17.01 -39.82 2.00
N ALA A 131 16.07 -38.89 1.83
CA ALA A 131 16.36 -37.48 1.53
C ALA A 131 16.74 -36.66 2.79
N ILE A 132 16.45 -37.18 3.99
CA ILE A 132 16.68 -36.46 5.26
C ILE A 132 18.10 -36.70 5.80
N GLU A 133 18.78 -37.77 5.42
CA GLU A 133 20.17 -38.03 5.83
C GLU A 133 21.23 -37.40 4.91
N ALA A 134 20.88 -36.96 3.70
CA ALA A 134 21.81 -36.33 2.76
C ALA A 134 22.09 -34.83 3.01
N LEU A 135 21.32 -34.17 3.90
CA LEU A 135 21.50 -32.74 4.22
C LEU A 135 22.30 -32.49 5.51
N LYS A 136 22.81 -33.54 6.16
CA LYS A 136 23.50 -33.44 7.45
C LYS A 136 25.03 -33.52 7.38
N GLU A 137 25.60 -33.86 6.22
CA GLU A 137 27.04 -34.07 6.07
C GLU A 137 27.80 -32.83 5.51
N GLU A 138 27.13 -31.81 4.96
CA GLU A 138 27.78 -30.62 4.38
C GLU A 138 27.82 -29.42 5.36
N ARG A 139 28.15 -29.67 6.63
CA ARG A 139 28.48 -28.61 7.59
C ARG A 139 29.54 -29.01 8.60
N ARG A 140 30.51 -29.82 8.16
CA ARG A 140 31.70 -30.17 8.94
C ARG A 140 32.96 -30.04 8.10
N THR A 141 33.35 -28.81 7.74
CA THR A 141 34.76 -28.47 7.58
C THR A 141 35.01 -26.96 7.57
N THR A 142 36.07 -26.54 8.28
CA THR A 142 36.83 -25.28 8.19
C THR A 142 36.28 -23.99 8.83
N THR A 143 36.50 -23.89 10.15
CA THR A 143 37.36 -22.93 10.86
C THR A 143 37.64 -21.55 10.23
N PHE A 144 37.39 -20.44 10.96
CA PHE A 144 38.41 -19.53 11.55
C PHE A 144 37.79 -18.33 12.31
N ALA A 145 38.24 -18.19 13.57
CA ALA A 145 38.48 -16.98 14.38
C ALA A 145 37.38 -15.93 14.62
N SER A 146 36.88 -15.84 15.86
CA SER A 146 37.24 -14.73 16.78
C SER A 146 36.69 -14.96 18.20
N VAL A 147 37.63 -14.94 19.17
CA VAL A 147 37.58 -14.38 20.54
C VAL A 147 36.23 -13.76 20.98
N GLY A 148 35.64 -13.96 22.16
CA GLY A 148 36.04 -14.52 23.45
C GLY A 148 35.11 -13.91 24.52
N SER A 149 35.02 -14.54 25.70
CA SER A 149 34.27 -14.15 26.92
C SER A 149 32.77 -14.54 26.96
N ALA A 150 32.39 -15.69 27.51
CA ALA A 150 32.33 -16.09 28.93
C ALA A 150 31.11 -15.50 29.67
N GLY A 151 30.19 -16.39 30.08
CA GLY A 151 29.06 -16.04 30.95
C GLY A 151 27.83 -16.94 30.83
N SER A 152 27.97 -18.24 31.08
CA SER A 152 26.83 -19.14 31.30
C SER A 152 26.19 -18.85 32.66
N ALA A 153 24.90 -18.51 32.69
CA ALA A 153 24.03 -18.84 33.81
C ALA A 153 22.60 -19.10 33.29
N LYS A 154 22.25 -20.38 33.30
CA LYS A 154 20.91 -20.91 33.09
C LYS A 154 20.12 -20.72 34.38
N SER A 155 19.03 -19.96 34.34
CA SER A 155 17.97 -20.05 35.35
C SER A 155 16.62 -20.05 34.66
N ALA A 156 15.91 -21.17 34.81
CA ALA A 156 14.53 -21.34 34.42
C ALA A 156 13.67 -21.06 35.67
N GLY A 157 12.60 -20.27 35.50
CA GLY A 157 11.55 -20.17 36.52
C GLY A 157 10.82 -18.84 36.57
N THR A 158 9.61 -18.84 36.01
CA THR A 158 8.42 -18.17 36.58
C THR A 158 8.21 -16.67 36.28
N SER A 159 7.45 -16.45 35.21
CA SER A 159 6.37 -15.47 35.05
C SER A 159 6.22 -14.33 36.07
N THR A 160 6.35 -13.09 35.61
CA THR A 160 5.44 -11.99 35.93
C THR A 160 5.50 -10.96 34.79
N GLY A 161 4.31 -10.47 34.40
CA GLY A 161 4.08 -9.84 33.10
C GLY A 161 4.68 -8.46 32.90
N ALA A 162 5.08 -8.21 31.66
CA ALA A 162 5.06 -6.90 31.01
C ALA A 162 5.36 -7.13 29.51
N SER A 163 4.36 -7.51 28.72
CA SER A 163 4.43 -7.34 27.27
C SER A 163 4.44 -5.85 26.97
N LYS A 164 5.62 -5.24 26.99
CA LYS A 164 5.88 -3.90 26.47
C LYS A 164 5.61 -3.95 24.97
N ALA A 165 4.36 -3.68 24.58
CA ALA A 165 3.98 -3.61 23.18
C ALA A 165 4.82 -2.52 22.51
N GLY A 166 5.64 -2.91 21.53
CA GLY A 166 6.35 -1.96 20.69
C GLY A 166 5.37 -1.10 19.86
N PRO A 167 5.85 -0.01 19.25
CA PRO A 167 5.02 0.84 18.40
C PRO A 167 4.37 0.02 17.27
N SER A 168 3.10 0.33 16.95
CA SER A 168 2.38 -0.28 15.82
C SER A 168 3.11 -0.07 14.48
N GLU A 169 2.83 -0.91 13.48
CA GLU A 169 3.43 -0.76 12.13
C GLU A 169 3.08 0.60 11.49
N GLU A 170 1.89 1.12 11.75
CA GLU A 170 1.46 2.44 11.30
C GLU A 170 2.27 3.56 11.98
N ASN A 171 2.53 3.44 13.28
CA ASN A 171 3.37 4.38 14.02
C ASN A 171 4.82 4.36 13.50
N LYS A 172 5.35 3.19 13.17
CA LYS A 172 6.70 3.07 12.57
C LYS A 172 6.77 3.74 11.19
N ARG A 173 5.76 3.53 10.34
CA ARG A 173 5.69 4.18 9.02
C ARG A 173 5.57 5.69 9.14
N THR A 174 4.74 6.16 10.07
CA THR A 174 4.58 7.58 10.36
C THR A 174 5.89 8.18 10.87
N ALA A 175 6.58 7.52 11.80
CA ALA A 175 7.88 7.97 12.30
C ALA A 175 8.94 8.03 11.18
N ALA A 176 8.98 7.05 10.27
CA ALA A 176 9.90 7.06 9.13
C ALA A 176 9.60 8.24 8.17
N MET A 177 8.32 8.51 7.93
CA MET A 177 7.88 9.67 7.14
C MET A 177 8.28 10.99 7.80
N LEU A 178 8.02 11.15 9.10
CA LEU A 178 8.38 12.35 9.84
C LEU A 178 9.90 12.57 9.89
N THR A 179 10.66 11.49 10.07
CA THR A 179 12.12 11.53 10.04
C THR A 179 12.63 12.01 8.70
N HIS A 180 12.06 11.51 7.59
CA HIS A 180 12.40 12.00 6.26
C HIS A 180 12.01 13.46 6.08
N LEU A 181 10.81 13.86 6.52
CA LEU A 181 10.35 15.24 6.46
C LEU A 181 11.30 16.17 7.22
N PHE A 182 11.79 15.83 8.40
CA PHE A 182 12.69 16.71 9.17
C PHE A 182 14.17 16.62 8.77
N ASN A 183 14.57 15.58 8.02
CA ASN A 183 15.91 15.52 7.49
C ASN A 183 16.10 16.55 6.38
N ASN A 184 17.13 17.39 6.50
CA ASN A 184 17.47 18.42 5.51
C ASN A 184 18.32 17.89 4.35
N ASP A 185 18.41 16.57 4.20
CA ASP A 185 19.27 15.94 3.20
C ASP A 185 18.59 15.92 1.83
N THR A 186 18.92 16.92 1.00
CA THR A 186 18.40 17.06 -0.36
C THR A 186 18.96 16.01 -1.33
N SER A 187 20.02 15.28 -0.93
CA SER A 187 20.71 14.28 -1.77
C SER A 187 19.97 12.95 -1.86
N LYS A 188 18.95 12.73 -1.02
CA LYS A 188 18.14 11.51 -1.07
C LYS A 188 17.39 11.42 -2.39
N ASN A 189 17.49 10.26 -3.03
CA ASN A 189 16.82 9.96 -4.29
C ASN A 189 15.37 9.50 -4.09
N GLU A 190 14.81 9.67 -2.89
CA GLU A 190 13.47 9.21 -2.53
C GLU A 190 12.60 10.39 -2.08
N ALA A 191 11.31 10.29 -2.32
CA ALA A 191 10.31 11.27 -1.94
C ALA A 191 9.00 10.57 -1.56
N TYR A 192 8.28 11.15 -0.59
CA TYR A 192 6.95 10.70 -0.21
C TYR A 192 5.87 11.32 -1.10
N ILE A 193 4.95 10.48 -1.56
CA ILE A 193 3.68 10.93 -2.14
C ILE A 193 2.60 10.67 -1.10
N ASN A 194 1.92 11.73 -0.65
CA ASN A 194 0.68 11.61 0.13
C ASN A 194 -0.53 11.76 -0.79
N ILE A 195 -1.52 10.89 -0.64
CA ILE A 195 -2.76 10.98 -1.40
C ILE A 195 -3.91 11.16 -0.42
N LYS A 196 -4.56 12.32 -0.51
CA LYS A 196 -5.78 12.64 0.23
C LYS A 196 -7.00 12.29 -0.59
N ASN A 197 -7.77 11.33 -0.11
CA ASN A 197 -9.01 10.94 -0.74
C ASN A 197 -10.17 11.75 -0.15
N ARG A 198 -10.63 12.77 -0.88
CA ARG A 198 -11.80 13.56 -0.50
C ARG A 198 -13.11 12.94 -0.98
N SER A 199 -13.06 11.85 -1.76
CA SER A 199 -14.25 11.12 -2.21
C SER A 199 -14.81 10.19 -1.12
N THR A 200 -16.00 9.63 -1.37
CA THR A 200 -16.65 8.63 -0.50
C THR A 200 -16.27 7.18 -0.85
N CYS A 201 -15.38 6.96 -1.81
CA CYS A 201 -15.02 5.63 -2.31
C CYS A 201 -13.58 5.27 -1.89
N ASN A 202 -13.32 3.99 -1.62
CA ASN A 202 -11.95 3.52 -1.45
C ASN A 202 -11.22 3.59 -2.79
N LEU A 203 -9.99 4.12 -2.79
CA LEU A 203 -9.17 4.24 -3.99
C LEU A 203 -8.08 3.18 -3.99
N ILE A 204 -7.76 2.67 -5.17
CA ILE A 204 -6.49 1.98 -5.43
C ILE A 204 -5.74 2.81 -6.45
N VAL A 205 -4.72 3.52 -6.01
CA VAL A 205 -3.88 4.36 -6.87
C VAL A 205 -2.72 3.53 -7.39
N LYS A 206 -2.62 3.43 -8.71
CA LYS A 206 -1.50 2.78 -9.40
C LYS A 206 -0.50 3.84 -9.79
N ILE A 207 0.73 3.70 -9.33
CA ILE A 207 1.83 4.64 -9.56
C ILE A 207 2.87 3.90 -10.38
N SER A 208 2.95 4.22 -11.67
CA SER A 208 3.76 3.49 -12.66
C SER A 208 4.90 4.36 -13.16
N GLY A 209 6.14 3.98 -12.87
CA GLY A 209 7.34 4.64 -13.39
C GLY A 209 8.45 3.61 -13.59
N LYS A 210 9.66 3.89 -13.10
CA LYS A 210 10.75 2.88 -13.04
C LYS A 210 10.35 1.64 -12.24
N LYS A 211 9.56 1.86 -11.18
CA LYS A 211 8.95 0.85 -10.32
C LYS A 211 7.43 1.04 -10.34
N TYR A 212 6.72 -0.03 -10.01
CA TYR A 212 5.26 -0.05 -9.96
C TYR A 212 4.80 -0.17 -8.50
N TYR A 213 3.85 0.67 -8.13
CA TYR A 213 3.27 0.66 -6.79
C TYR A 213 1.75 0.70 -6.85
N ASN A 214 1.12 0.02 -5.90
CA ASN A 214 -0.32 0.11 -5.65
C ASN A 214 -0.51 0.66 -4.23
N LEU A 215 -1.20 1.79 -4.12
CA LEU A 215 -1.52 2.42 -2.84
C LEU A 215 -3.03 2.38 -2.63
N SER A 216 -3.48 1.68 -1.58
CA SER A 216 -4.88 1.71 -1.14
C SER A 216 -5.11 2.94 -0.27
N VAL A 217 -6.11 3.75 -0.60
CA VAL A 217 -6.47 4.97 0.14
C VAL A 217 -7.93 4.87 0.56
N PRO A 218 -8.24 4.81 1.87
CA PRO A 218 -9.62 4.67 2.33
C PRO A 218 -10.49 5.88 1.97
N ALA A 219 -11.80 5.67 1.86
CA ALA A 219 -12.79 6.74 1.69
C ALA A 219 -12.63 7.82 2.77
N LYS A 220 -12.64 9.11 2.37
CA LYS A 220 -12.47 10.26 3.26
C LYS A 220 -11.19 10.23 4.12
N GLY A 221 -10.20 9.42 3.75
CA GLY A 221 -8.92 9.30 4.44
C GLY A 221 -7.74 9.63 3.55
N GLU A 222 -6.57 9.21 3.99
CA GLU A 222 -5.32 9.41 3.26
C GLU A 222 -4.39 8.20 3.41
N ASN A 223 -3.41 8.11 2.54
CA ASN A 223 -2.30 7.17 2.69
C ASN A 223 -1.09 7.72 1.93
N PHE A 224 0.10 7.25 2.31
CA PHE A 224 1.35 7.71 1.72
C PHE A 224 2.25 6.55 1.32
N ILE A 225 3.16 6.84 0.40
CA ILE A 225 4.15 5.88 -0.08
C ILE A 225 5.48 6.59 -0.35
N LEU A 226 6.58 5.92 -0.03
CA LEU A 226 7.93 6.34 -0.38
C LEU A 226 8.29 5.77 -1.75
N VAL A 227 8.69 6.63 -2.68
CA VAL A 227 9.12 6.26 -4.02
C VAL A 227 10.44 6.92 -4.37
N ASP A 228 11.13 6.37 -5.37
CA ASP A 228 12.27 7.07 -5.96
C ASP A 228 11.80 8.36 -6.67
N LYS A 229 12.63 9.39 -6.68
CA LYS A 229 12.39 10.61 -7.47
C LYS A 229 12.41 10.26 -8.95
N GLY A 230 11.47 10.83 -9.70
CA GLY A 230 11.33 10.53 -11.13
C GLY A 230 9.96 10.88 -11.69
N GLU A 231 9.72 10.43 -12.91
CA GLU A 231 8.44 10.63 -13.61
C GLU A 231 7.56 9.38 -13.48
N TYR A 232 6.29 9.60 -13.17
CA TYR A 232 5.31 8.56 -12.91
C TYR A 232 3.99 8.86 -13.61
N VAL A 233 3.35 7.81 -14.11
CA VAL A 233 1.95 7.81 -14.53
C VAL A 233 1.13 7.35 -13.32
N MET A 234 0.32 8.25 -12.76
CA MET A 234 -0.62 7.93 -11.69
C MET A 234 -2.01 7.69 -12.27
N THR A 235 -2.62 6.54 -11.95
CA THR A 235 -3.99 6.22 -12.38
C THR A 235 -4.83 5.69 -11.22
N THR A 236 -6.10 6.08 -11.18
CA THR A 236 -7.07 5.49 -10.25
C THR A 236 -8.50 5.69 -10.74
N MET A 237 -9.43 4.97 -10.12
CA MET A 237 -10.87 5.21 -10.24
C MET A 237 -11.30 5.98 -8.99
N VAL A 238 -11.64 7.26 -9.14
CA VAL A 238 -12.24 8.05 -8.06
C VAL A 238 -13.75 7.86 -8.13
N CYS A 239 -14.24 6.89 -7.36
CA CYS A 239 -15.58 6.31 -7.56
C CYS A 239 -15.73 5.80 -9.02
N ASP A 240 -16.57 6.44 -9.83
CA ASP A 240 -16.83 6.06 -11.23
C ASP A 240 -16.04 6.92 -12.24
N ALA A 241 -15.23 7.87 -11.77
CA ALA A 241 -14.48 8.78 -12.61
C ALA A 241 -13.02 8.30 -12.75
N LYS A 242 -12.55 8.20 -14.00
CA LYS A 242 -11.15 7.86 -14.28
C LYS A 242 -10.24 9.05 -14.01
N TYR A 243 -9.22 8.83 -13.21
CA TYR A 243 -8.09 9.73 -13.03
C TYR A 243 -6.84 9.15 -13.68
N SER A 244 -6.14 9.98 -14.45
CA SER A 244 -4.83 9.64 -15.04
C SER A 244 -4.01 10.91 -15.20
N ALA A 245 -2.84 10.96 -14.58
CA ALA A 245 -1.94 12.11 -14.67
C ALA A 245 -0.47 11.68 -14.75
N LEU A 246 0.33 12.44 -15.51
CA LEU A 246 1.77 12.36 -15.47
C LEU A 246 2.29 13.28 -14.36
N LYS A 247 3.08 12.74 -13.45
CA LYS A 247 3.64 13.46 -12.29
C LYS A 247 5.14 13.33 -12.24
N LYS A 248 5.81 14.47 -12.09
CA LYS A 248 7.26 14.55 -11.88
C LYS A 248 7.53 14.75 -10.40
N ILE A 249 8.03 13.71 -9.75
CA ILE A 249 8.30 13.66 -8.31
C ILE A 249 9.77 14.03 -8.08
N SER A 250 10.03 15.28 -7.70
CA SER A 250 11.37 15.77 -7.34
C SER A 250 11.55 15.99 -5.83
N GLN A 251 10.44 16.05 -5.10
CA GLN A 251 10.36 16.27 -3.65
C GLN A 251 9.07 15.64 -3.13
N ASP A 252 8.87 15.70 -1.81
CA ASP A 252 7.63 15.24 -1.20
C ASP A 252 6.44 16.06 -1.71
N ILE A 253 5.36 15.37 -2.09
CA ILE A 253 4.14 16.01 -2.60
C ILE A 253 2.89 15.48 -1.90
N GLU A 254 1.83 16.28 -1.99
CA GLU A 254 0.48 15.89 -1.57
C GLU A 254 -0.49 16.10 -2.74
N ILE A 255 -1.30 15.08 -3.02
CA ILE A 255 -2.31 15.10 -4.07
C ILE A 255 -3.68 14.88 -3.42
N ALA A 256 -4.57 15.86 -3.54
CA ALA A 256 -5.95 15.71 -3.13
C ALA A 256 -6.82 15.31 -4.33
N LEU A 257 -7.51 14.17 -4.21
CA LEU A 257 -8.42 13.66 -5.23
C LEU A 257 -9.86 13.82 -4.76
N ASN A 258 -10.69 14.46 -5.58
CA ASN A 258 -12.13 14.56 -5.37
C ASN A 258 -12.90 14.34 -6.67
N VAL A 259 -14.19 14.08 -6.52
CA VAL A 259 -15.14 14.06 -7.65
C VAL A 259 -15.76 15.46 -7.75
N ALA A 260 -15.78 16.05 -8.95
CA ALA A 260 -16.57 17.26 -9.21
C ALA A 260 -18.06 16.91 -9.07
N ASP A 261 -18.80 17.75 -8.35
CA ASP A 261 -20.27 17.67 -8.29
C ASP A 261 -20.92 18.20 -9.57
#